data_AF-A0A5M5BM37-F1
#
_entry.id   AF-A0A5M5BM37-F1
#
_cell.length_a   1.000
_cell.length_b   1.000
_cell.length_c   1.000
_cell.angle_alpha   90.00
_cell.angle_beta   90.00
_cell.angle_gamma   90.00
#
_symmetry.space_group_name_H-M   'P 1'
#
loop_
_entity.id
_entity.type
_entity.pdbx_description
1 polymer ?
#
loop_
_entity_poly.entity_id
_entity_poly.type
_entity_poly.pdbx_seq_one_letter_code
_entity_poly.pdbx_strand_id
1 'polypeptide(L)'
;SSTRAAVDGDWQGVTSVALKMGDAVKEYTVTASTDFKSATLSRENDPYYWTSRNAITVSAWWPFNNADITQMPAVKVAEDQSKLADFQNSDFISAENRKVEFNNPTLEFTHRTARVTIELKPGTGFTSVAGATVSLVSLSADNGNPTAIKTYNASGNTYEALTAPQTVAAGKPFVKVELGGGTFYFRPQNNVVLEAGSRYKYTVKVNTTGLTLEGCTIGSWVDGGGESGAAEDLGYIYDSNTNTYTVYNADGLMNVAELVNGGKTDINITLDKNIDLTGKGWTPIGTDYDNSYTGTFDGGGHTITGLTVTTNDEYAGLFGWLNRAGTVKNVVME
;
A
#
# COMPACT_ATOMS: atom_id res chain seq x y z
N SER A 1 21.27 -16.55 -7.37
CA SER A 1 20.71 -16.23 -8.70
C SER A 1 19.59 -15.24 -8.47
N SER A 2 19.83 -13.95 -8.71
CA SER A 2 18.77 -12.92 -8.62
C SER A 2 17.98 -13.00 -9.92
N THR A 3 16.75 -13.50 -9.86
CA THR A 3 15.81 -13.44 -10.96
C THR A 3 15.35 -12.00 -11.07
N ARG A 4 16.00 -11.23 -11.95
CA ARG A 4 15.55 -9.87 -12.30
C ARG A 4 14.16 -9.96 -12.93
N ALA A 5 13.32 -8.97 -12.66
CA ALA A 5 11.95 -8.91 -13.14
C ALA A 5 11.84 -7.80 -14.20
N ALA A 6 11.01 -8.02 -15.22
CA ALA A 6 10.63 -7.09 -16.29
C ALA A 6 10.54 -5.59 -15.90
N VAL A 7 10.05 -5.36 -14.69
CA VAL A 7 9.81 -4.05 -14.07
C VAL A 7 11.07 -3.23 -13.74
N ASP A 8 12.28 -3.71 -14.06
CA ASP A 8 13.54 -2.98 -13.82
C ASP A 8 13.96 -2.10 -15.02
N GLY A 9 12.98 -1.64 -15.81
CA GLY A 9 13.23 -0.93 -17.06
C GLY A 9 13.92 -1.85 -18.07
N ASP A 10 13.40 -3.07 -18.20
CA ASP A 10 13.87 -4.05 -19.18
C ASP A 10 12.70 -4.73 -19.89
N TRP A 11 12.99 -5.39 -21.01
CA TRP A 11 11.99 -6.00 -21.89
C TRP A 11 11.67 -7.44 -21.54
N GLN A 12 12.08 -7.92 -20.36
CA GLN A 12 11.84 -9.31 -19.97
C GLN A 12 10.34 -9.58 -19.87
N GLY A 13 9.86 -10.69 -20.44
CA GLY A 13 8.43 -11.05 -20.37
C GLY A 13 7.49 -10.26 -21.29
N VAL A 14 7.93 -9.16 -21.91
CA VAL A 14 7.16 -8.42 -22.93
C VAL A 14 7.39 -9.07 -24.30
N THR A 15 6.35 -9.70 -24.86
CA THR A 15 6.45 -10.45 -26.13
C THR A 15 5.90 -9.69 -27.33
N SER A 16 5.00 -8.75 -27.11
CA SER A 16 4.46 -7.87 -28.14
C SER A 16 3.99 -6.54 -27.56
N VAL A 17 3.87 -5.52 -28.42
CA VAL A 17 3.31 -4.21 -28.10
C VAL A 17 2.34 -3.77 -29.19
N ALA A 18 1.40 -2.88 -28.85
CA ALA A 18 0.61 -2.19 -29.86
C ALA A 18 1.40 -0.96 -30.34
N LEU A 19 1.45 -0.76 -31.66
CA LEU A 19 2.09 0.39 -32.30
C LEU A 19 1.08 1.12 -33.18
N LYS A 20 0.88 2.42 -32.90
CA LYS A 20 0.08 3.35 -33.69
C LYS A 20 0.98 4.21 -34.56
N MET A 21 0.72 4.17 -35.87
CA MET A 21 1.39 5.01 -36.87
C MET A 21 0.32 5.57 -37.82
N GLY A 22 0.11 6.89 -37.76
CA GLY A 22 -1.07 7.50 -38.38
C GLY A 22 -2.36 6.97 -37.74
N ASP A 23 -3.31 6.55 -38.57
CA ASP A 23 -4.61 6.02 -38.13
C ASP A 23 -4.60 4.52 -37.83
N ALA A 24 -3.54 3.81 -38.24
CA ALA A 24 -3.44 2.37 -38.05
C ALA A 24 -2.78 2.02 -36.71
N VAL A 25 -3.36 1.04 -36.02
CA VAL A 25 -2.75 0.39 -34.86
C VAL A 25 -2.54 -1.09 -35.16
N LYS A 26 -1.33 -1.59 -34.93
CA LYS A 26 -0.94 -2.97 -35.21
C LYS A 26 -0.13 -3.53 -34.06
N GLU A 27 -0.25 -4.83 -33.83
CA GLU A 27 0.63 -5.57 -32.91
C GLU A 27 2.00 -5.79 -33.56
N TYR A 28 3.06 -5.51 -32.81
CA TYR A 28 4.45 -5.75 -33.16
C TYR A 28 5.08 -6.73 -32.17
N THR A 29 5.80 -7.72 -32.69
CA THR A 29 6.58 -8.66 -31.89
C THR A 29 7.79 -7.96 -31.28
N VAL A 30 8.02 -8.20 -30.00
CA VAL A 30 9.16 -7.69 -29.24
C VAL A 30 10.24 -8.78 -29.20
N THR A 31 11.43 -8.42 -29.66
CA THR A 31 12.64 -9.26 -29.48
C THR A 31 13.63 -8.49 -28.62
N ALA A 32 13.71 -8.86 -27.34
CA ALA A 32 14.60 -8.21 -26.39
C ALA A 32 16.08 -8.52 -26.69
N SER A 33 16.96 -7.56 -26.36
CA SER A 33 18.40 -7.79 -26.30
C SER A 33 18.77 -8.79 -25.20
N THR A 34 19.99 -9.33 -25.24
CA THR A 34 20.47 -10.31 -24.26
C THR A 34 20.52 -9.77 -22.83
N ASP A 35 20.70 -8.47 -22.65
CA ASP A 35 20.66 -7.75 -21.37
C ASP A 35 19.28 -7.17 -21.03
N PHE A 36 18.29 -7.41 -21.92
CA PHE A 36 16.92 -6.91 -21.87
C PHE A 36 16.78 -5.38 -21.83
N LYS A 37 17.85 -4.59 -22.00
CA LYS A 37 17.78 -3.12 -21.91
C LYS A 37 17.26 -2.44 -23.18
N SER A 38 17.13 -3.18 -24.26
CA SER A 38 16.53 -2.73 -25.50
C SER A 38 15.72 -3.85 -26.14
N ALA A 39 14.87 -3.52 -27.11
CA ALA A 39 14.19 -4.50 -27.93
C ALA A 39 14.04 -4.03 -29.36
N THR A 40 14.02 -4.99 -30.27
CA THR A 40 13.61 -4.76 -31.66
C THR A 40 12.12 -5.02 -31.78
N LEU A 41 11.39 -4.05 -32.34
CA LEU A 41 9.98 -4.18 -32.68
C LEU A 41 9.87 -4.60 -34.14
N SER A 42 9.27 -5.76 -34.41
CA SER A 42 9.18 -6.32 -35.75
C SER A 42 7.79 -6.84 -36.07
N ARG A 43 7.47 -6.89 -37.36
CA ARG A 43 6.20 -7.43 -37.85
C ARG A 43 6.41 -8.07 -39.22
N GLU A 44 6.29 -9.39 -39.29
CA GLU A 44 6.66 -10.17 -40.48
C GLU A 44 5.71 -9.95 -41.67
N ASN A 45 4.40 -10.07 -41.44
CA ASN A 45 3.42 -10.16 -42.55
C ASN A 45 2.96 -8.81 -43.11
N ASP A 46 3.23 -7.70 -42.42
CA ASP A 46 2.90 -6.36 -42.90
C ASP A 46 3.74 -5.35 -42.07
N PRO A 47 5.03 -5.22 -42.41
CA PRO A 47 5.95 -4.28 -41.80
C PRO A 47 5.67 -2.85 -42.27
N TYR A 48 6.18 -1.88 -41.52
CA TYR A 48 6.09 -0.47 -41.92
C TYR A 48 7.18 -0.14 -42.95
N TYR A 49 6.77 0.32 -44.13
CA TYR A 49 7.67 0.82 -45.16
C TYR A 49 7.64 2.34 -45.21
N TRP A 50 8.79 2.96 -44.96
CA TRP A 50 8.96 4.39 -45.12
C TRP A 50 8.81 4.80 -46.57
N THR A 51 7.94 5.78 -46.84
CA THR A 51 7.73 6.35 -48.19
C THR A 51 8.54 7.63 -48.42
N SER A 52 9.13 8.19 -47.36
CA SER A 52 10.04 9.33 -47.40
C SER A 52 11.01 9.29 -46.20
N ARG A 53 11.99 10.20 -46.16
CA ARG A 53 12.90 10.37 -45.00
C ARG A 53 12.36 11.31 -43.93
N ASN A 54 11.14 11.81 -44.07
CA ASN A 54 10.53 12.68 -43.07
C ASN A 54 10.21 11.86 -41.82
N ALA A 55 10.41 12.46 -40.64
CA ALA A 55 10.04 11.85 -39.38
C ALA A 55 8.55 11.49 -39.32
N ILE A 56 8.23 10.41 -38.63
CA ILE A 56 6.86 9.97 -38.38
C ILE A 56 6.51 10.16 -36.91
N THR A 57 5.22 10.27 -36.62
CA THR A 57 4.71 10.23 -35.24
C THR A 57 4.25 8.81 -34.91
N VAL A 58 4.82 8.25 -33.84
CA VAL A 58 4.53 6.91 -33.37
C VAL A 58 4.04 6.98 -31.94
N SER A 59 2.97 6.24 -31.64
CA SER A 59 2.62 5.89 -30.27
C SER A 59 2.72 4.39 -30.08
N ALA A 60 3.11 3.93 -28.89
CA ALA A 60 3.15 2.51 -28.57
C ALA A 60 2.82 2.26 -27.11
N TRP A 61 2.27 1.08 -26.80
CA TRP A 61 1.92 0.72 -25.43
C TRP A 61 1.88 -0.79 -25.18
N TRP A 62 2.08 -1.11 -23.91
CA TRP A 62 1.87 -2.44 -23.34
C TRP A 62 1.40 -2.31 -21.88
N PRO A 63 0.51 -3.19 -21.39
CA PRO A 63 -0.27 -4.16 -22.17
C PRO A 63 -1.27 -3.47 -23.10
N PHE A 64 -1.80 -4.23 -24.07
CA PHE A 64 -2.93 -3.82 -24.90
C PHE A 64 -4.08 -4.83 -24.78
N ASN A 65 -5.30 -4.42 -25.12
CA ASN A 65 -6.46 -5.30 -25.09
C ASN A 65 -6.57 -6.06 -26.42
N ASN A 66 -6.47 -7.39 -26.41
CA ASN A 66 -6.58 -8.19 -27.64
C ASN A 66 -7.93 -8.04 -28.36
N ALA A 67 -9.00 -7.66 -27.64
CA ALA A 67 -10.31 -7.40 -28.24
C ALA A 67 -10.38 -6.03 -28.93
N ASP A 68 -9.58 -5.06 -28.47
CA ASP A 68 -9.47 -3.74 -29.08
C ASP A 68 -8.06 -3.19 -28.87
N ILE A 69 -7.19 -3.47 -29.84
CA ILE A 69 -5.81 -2.99 -29.83
C ILE A 69 -5.72 -1.50 -30.16
N THR A 70 -6.79 -0.86 -30.64
CA THR A 70 -6.74 0.51 -31.17
C THR A 70 -6.72 1.56 -30.06
N GLN A 71 -7.13 1.15 -28.85
CA GLN A 71 -7.17 1.99 -27.66
C GLN A 71 -6.06 1.59 -26.69
N MET A 72 -5.36 2.59 -26.18
CA MET A 72 -4.46 2.39 -25.06
C MET A 72 -5.27 2.22 -23.76
N PRO A 73 -5.13 1.09 -23.04
CA PRO A 73 -5.94 0.86 -21.85
C PRO A 73 -5.59 1.84 -20.72
N ALA A 74 -6.57 2.10 -19.85
CA ALA A 74 -6.31 2.73 -18.55
C ALA A 74 -5.41 1.82 -17.71
N VAL A 75 -4.60 2.41 -16.82
CA VAL A 75 -3.75 1.63 -15.91
C VAL A 75 -4.61 0.91 -14.90
N LYS A 76 -4.51 -0.42 -14.89
CA LYS A 76 -5.21 -1.30 -13.95
C LYS A 76 -4.28 -2.41 -13.49
N VAL A 77 -3.89 -2.33 -12.22
CA VAL A 77 -2.93 -3.28 -11.61
C VAL A 77 -3.65 -4.44 -10.90
N ALA A 78 -2.95 -5.55 -10.70
CA ALA A 78 -3.48 -6.68 -9.95
C ALA A 78 -3.56 -6.37 -8.45
N GLU A 79 -4.60 -6.90 -7.79
CA GLU A 79 -4.77 -6.84 -6.32
C GLU A 79 -3.73 -7.72 -5.61
N ASP A 80 -3.50 -8.93 -6.12
CA ASP A 80 -2.46 -9.82 -5.62
C ASP A 80 -1.27 -9.83 -6.58
N GLN A 81 -0.20 -9.11 -6.24
CA GLN A 81 1.06 -9.10 -6.97
C GLN A 81 2.10 -10.01 -6.32
N SER A 82 1.71 -10.89 -5.37
CA SER A 82 2.68 -11.75 -4.68
C SER A 82 3.38 -12.77 -5.59
N LYS A 83 2.83 -13.03 -6.78
CA LYS A 83 3.44 -13.85 -7.83
C LYS A 83 4.11 -12.95 -8.86
N LEU A 84 5.29 -13.38 -9.33
CA LEU A 84 6.07 -12.65 -10.33
C LEU A 84 5.27 -12.30 -11.59
N ALA A 85 4.44 -13.22 -12.09
CA ALA A 85 3.62 -12.98 -13.28
C ALA A 85 2.59 -11.87 -13.08
N ASP A 86 1.90 -11.85 -11.94
CA ASP A 86 0.88 -10.83 -11.63
C ASP A 86 1.51 -9.45 -11.38
N PHE A 87 2.68 -9.44 -10.75
CA PHE A 87 3.51 -8.24 -10.60
C PHE A 87 3.97 -7.69 -11.95
N GLN A 88 4.52 -8.54 -12.85
CA GLN A 88 4.98 -8.13 -14.17
C GLN A 88 3.84 -7.67 -15.08
N ASN A 89 2.70 -8.37 -15.06
CA ASN A 89 1.50 -7.98 -15.82
C ASN A 89 0.83 -6.70 -15.30
N SER A 90 1.21 -6.25 -14.10
CA SER A 90 0.78 -4.97 -13.56
C SER A 90 1.62 -3.80 -14.06
N ASP A 91 2.67 -4.03 -14.85
CA ASP A 91 3.48 -2.96 -15.44
C ASP A 91 2.85 -2.45 -16.73
N PHE A 92 2.68 -1.14 -16.81
CA PHE A 92 2.12 -0.48 -17.98
C PHE A 92 3.19 0.47 -18.51
N ILE A 93 3.57 0.32 -19.76
CA ILE A 93 4.55 1.16 -20.43
C ILE A 93 3.95 1.77 -21.70
N SER A 94 4.42 2.96 -22.04
CA SER A 94 4.04 3.61 -23.29
C SER A 94 5.08 4.57 -23.82
N ALA A 95 5.01 4.80 -25.11
CA ALA A 95 5.67 5.88 -25.80
C ALA A 95 4.58 6.67 -26.53
N GLU A 96 4.21 7.84 -26.02
CA GLU A 96 3.08 8.60 -26.57
C GLU A 96 3.55 9.74 -27.48
N ASN A 97 3.02 9.78 -28.71
CA ASN A 97 3.23 10.85 -29.70
C ASN A 97 4.70 11.20 -29.93
N ARG A 98 5.56 10.18 -30.03
CA ARG A 98 7.00 10.35 -30.21
C ARG A 98 7.32 10.56 -31.67
N LYS A 99 8.23 11.50 -31.96
CA LYS A 99 8.84 11.63 -33.27
C LYS A 99 9.89 10.54 -33.44
N VAL A 100 9.79 9.78 -34.53
CA VAL A 100 10.73 8.73 -34.90
C VAL A 100 11.37 9.12 -36.23
N GLU A 101 12.69 9.12 -36.26
CA GLU A 101 13.48 9.58 -37.40
C GLU A 101 13.87 8.41 -38.32
N PHE A 102 13.90 8.64 -39.64
CA PHE A 102 14.21 7.59 -40.62
C PHE A 102 15.59 6.94 -40.38
N ASN A 103 16.62 7.75 -40.10
CA ASN A 103 17.99 7.26 -39.90
C ASN A 103 18.24 6.73 -38.47
N ASN A 104 17.33 6.96 -37.53
CA ASN A 104 17.43 6.51 -36.15
C ASN A 104 16.03 6.15 -35.62
N PRO A 105 15.46 5.01 -36.06
CA PRO A 105 14.07 4.66 -35.78
C PRO A 105 13.91 4.07 -34.38
N THR A 106 14.25 4.86 -33.37
CA THR A 106 14.21 4.48 -31.94
C THR A 106 12.98 5.05 -31.26
N LEU A 107 12.39 4.27 -30.36
CA LEU A 107 11.23 4.67 -29.56
C LEU A 107 11.54 4.45 -28.08
N GLU A 108 11.41 5.51 -27.29
CA GLU A 108 11.63 5.47 -25.84
C GLU A 108 10.31 5.27 -25.10
N PHE A 109 10.24 4.23 -24.28
CA PHE A 109 9.09 3.91 -23.46
C PHE A 109 9.26 4.48 -22.04
N THR A 110 8.14 4.83 -21.44
CA THR A 110 8.03 5.33 -20.07
C THR A 110 6.99 4.51 -19.32
N HIS A 111 7.21 4.24 -18.03
CA HIS A 111 6.23 3.57 -17.19
C HIS A 111 5.05 4.51 -16.90
N ARG A 112 3.85 3.95 -16.94
CA ARG A 112 2.58 4.59 -16.59
C ARG A 112 2.11 4.24 -15.18
N THR A 113 2.83 3.34 -14.51
CA THR A 113 2.64 2.96 -13.10
C THR A 113 3.67 3.66 -12.21
N ALA A 114 3.36 3.72 -10.92
CA ALA A 114 4.31 4.07 -9.87
C ALA A 114 4.80 2.77 -9.20
N ARG A 115 6.10 2.67 -8.90
CA ARG A 115 6.67 1.51 -8.20
C ARG A 115 6.94 1.84 -6.74
N VAL A 116 6.44 1.02 -5.83
CA VAL A 116 6.71 1.13 -4.40
C VAL A 116 7.51 -0.08 -3.95
N THR A 117 8.69 0.15 -3.39
CA THR A 117 9.57 -0.82 -2.76
C THR A 117 9.50 -0.65 -1.25
N ILE A 118 9.40 -1.72 -0.49
CA ILE A 118 9.41 -1.73 0.97
C ILE A 118 10.54 -2.66 1.43
N GLU A 119 11.53 -2.12 2.13
CA GLU A 119 12.61 -2.89 2.75
C GLU A 119 12.32 -3.02 4.25
N LEU A 120 12.05 -4.24 4.72
CA LEU A 120 11.85 -4.49 6.14
C LEU A 120 13.17 -4.68 6.89
N LYS A 121 13.24 -4.12 8.09
CA LYS A 121 14.34 -4.36 9.04
C LYS A 121 13.81 -4.85 10.38
N PRO A 122 14.49 -5.81 11.03
CA PRO A 122 14.15 -6.17 12.40
C PRO A 122 14.37 -4.98 13.34
N GLY A 123 13.38 -4.74 14.19
CA GLY A 123 13.38 -3.73 15.24
C GLY A 123 13.42 -4.32 16.63
N THR A 124 13.24 -3.47 17.64
CA THR A 124 13.19 -3.90 19.04
C THR A 124 12.13 -4.98 19.22
N GLY A 125 12.53 -6.10 19.81
CA GLY A 125 11.65 -7.26 20.04
C GLY A 125 11.59 -8.27 18.90
N PHE A 126 12.14 -7.98 17.72
CA PHE A 126 12.30 -8.94 16.62
C PHE A 126 13.77 -9.11 16.24
N THR A 127 14.25 -10.36 16.18
CA THR A 127 15.59 -10.67 15.65
C THR A 127 15.60 -10.92 14.15
N SER A 128 14.42 -11.08 13.55
CA SER A 128 14.20 -11.35 12.13
C SER A 128 12.81 -10.87 11.70
N VAL A 129 12.68 -10.51 10.43
CA VAL A 129 11.41 -10.19 9.75
C VAL A 129 11.05 -11.22 8.68
N ALA A 130 11.70 -12.38 8.71
CA ALA A 130 11.40 -13.49 7.82
C ALA A 130 9.96 -13.99 8.04
N GLY A 131 9.26 -14.31 6.95
CA GLY A 131 7.86 -14.73 6.98
C GLY A 131 6.85 -13.58 7.08
N ALA A 132 7.30 -12.31 7.03
CA ALA A 132 6.39 -11.18 6.94
C ALA A 132 5.55 -11.22 5.65
N THR A 133 4.29 -10.84 5.76
CA THR A 133 3.47 -10.49 4.59
C THR A 133 3.33 -8.98 4.55
N VAL A 134 3.58 -8.37 3.38
CA VAL A 134 3.54 -6.91 3.19
C VAL A 134 2.48 -6.57 2.14
N SER A 135 1.68 -5.55 2.43
CA SER A 135 0.67 -5.02 1.50
C SER A 135 0.67 -3.49 1.51
N LEU A 136 0.35 -2.89 0.38
CA LEU A 136 -0.09 -1.50 0.33
C LEU A 136 -1.58 -1.42 0.62
N VAL A 137 -2.03 -0.40 1.34
CA VAL A 137 -3.43 -0.22 1.74
C VAL A 137 -3.84 1.26 1.66
N SER A 138 -5.15 1.52 1.75
CA SER A 138 -5.76 2.85 1.60
C SER A 138 -5.50 3.50 0.23
N LEU A 139 -5.38 2.67 -0.81
CA LEU A 139 -5.27 3.12 -2.20
C LEU A 139 -6.65 3.51 -2.76
N SER A 140 -6.67 4.30 -3.83
CA SER A 140 -7.87 4.69 -4.56
C SER A 140 -8.44 3.54 -5.39
N ALA A 141 -9.77 3.46 -5.47
CA ALA A 141 -10.49 2.52 -6.33
C ALA A 141 -10.71 3.06 -7.77
N ASP A 142 -10.13 4.21 -8.10
CA ASP A 142 -10.32 4.87 -9.40
C ASP A 142 -9.99 3.93 -10.57
N ASN A 143 -10.82 4.01 -11.62
CA ASN A 143 -10.77 3.13 -12.78
C ASN A 143 -10.85 1.62 -12.45
N GLY A 144 -11.42 1.28 -11.28
CA GLY A 144 -11.57 -0.09 -10.81
C GLY A 144 -10.24 -0.73 -10.40
N ASN A 145 -9.29 0.08 -9.93
CA ASN A 145 -8.07 -0.40 -9.27
C ASN A 145 -8.37 -0.91 -7.86
N PRO A 146 -7.50 -1.78 -7.30
CA PRO A 146 -7.68 -2.30 -5.95
C PRO A 146 -7.29 -1.26 -4.89
N THR A 147 -8.03 -1.22 -3.77
CA THR A 147 -7.71 -0.34 -2.62
C THR A 147 -6.61 -0.89 -1.72
N ALA A 148 -6.19 -2.14 -1.95
CA ALA A 148 -5.07 -2.80 -1.30
C ALA A 148 -4.32 -3.68 -2.30
N ILE A 149 -2.99 -3.73 -2.21
CA ILE A 149 -2.16 -4.55 -3.09
C ILE A 149 -1.24 -5.42 -2.26
N LYS A 150 -1.33 -6.74 -2.43
CA LYS A 150 -0.38 -7.68 -1.83
C LYS A 150 0.91 -7.66 -2.64
N THR A 151 2.02 -7.40 -1.96
CA THR A 151 3.32 -7.15 -2.61
C THR A 151 4.03 -8.41 -3.08
N TYR A 152 4.86 -8.27 -4.12
CA TYR A 152 5.85 -9.24 -4.57
C TYR A 152 7.06 -9.22 -3.64
N ASN A 153 7.50 -10.37 -3.10
CA ASN A 153 8.79 -10.45 -2.40
C ASN A 153 9.91 -10.56 -3.44
N ALA A 154 10.61 -9.46 -3.70
CA ALA A 154 11.67 -9.38 -4.70
C ALA A 154 12.95 -10.09 -4.24
N SER A 155 13.34 -9.90 -2.97
CA SER A 155 14.43 -10.65 -2.35
C SER A 155 14.51 -10.39 -0.84
N GLY A 156 14.73 -11.45 -0.05
CA GLY A 156 14.94 -11.34 1.38
C GLY A 156 13.81 -10.56 2.07
N ASN A 157 14.14 -9.37 2.57
CA ASN A 157 13.21 -8.48 3.27
C ASN A 157 12.66 -7.35 2.37
N THR A 158 12.87 -7.43 1.05
CA THR A 158 12.46 -6.40 0.09
C THR A 158 11.21 -6.84 -0.65
N TYR A 159 10.19 -6.01 -0.58
CA TYR A 159 8.87 -6.22 -1.14
C TYR A 159 8.56 -5.11 -2.14
N GLU A 160 7.81 -5.41 -3.20
CA GLU A 160 7.51 -4.46 -4.25
C GLU A 160 6.07 -4.55 -4.73
N ALA A 161 5.51 -3.42 -5.13
CA ALA A 161 4.21 -3.35 -5.80
C ALA A 161 4.22 -2.24 -6.85
N LEU A 162 3.45 -2.46 -7.91
CA LEU A 162 3.10 -1.44 -8.89
C LEU A 162 1.70 -0.92 -8.60
N THR A 163 1.54 0.39 -8.67
CA THR A 163 0.27 1.07 -8.42
C THR A 163 -0.12 1.94 -9.62
N ALA A 164 -1.42 2.14 -9.83
CA ALA A 164 -1.88 3.23 -10.68
C ALA A 164 -1.51 4.59 -10.04
N PRO A 165 -1.21 5.63 -10.84
CA PRO A 165 -0.89 6.96 -10.31
C PRO A 165 -2.04 7.51 -9.46
N GLN A 166 -1.73 8.00 -8.26
CA GLN A 166 -2.72 8.42 -7.27
C GLN A 166 -2.08 9.20 -6.11
N THR A 167 -2.91 9.76 -5.23
CA THR A 167 -2.44 10.33 -3.95
C THR A 167 -3.00 9.54 -2.78
N VAL A 168 -2.12 9.07 -1.90
CA VAL A 168 -2.49 8.52 -0.59
C VAL A 168 -2.46 9.65 0.44
N ALA A 169 -3.58 9.87 1.14
CA ALA A 169 -3.68 10.96 2.10
C ALA A 169 -2.79 10.74 3.33
N ALA A 170 -2.27 11.84 3.88
CA ALA A 170 -1.53 11.86 5.14
C ALA A 170 -2.32 11.19 6.29
N GLY A 171 -1.62 10.51 7.19
CA GLY A 171 -2.20 9.84 8.36
C GLY A 171 -2.99 8.56 8.05
N LYS A 172 -3.21 8.21 6.76
CA LYS A 172 -3.85 6.94 6.41
C LYS A 172 -2.84 5.78 6.47
N PRO A 173 -3.26 4.57 6.88
CA PRO A 173 -2.42 3.39 6.74
C PRO A 173 -2.00 3.25 5.28
N PHE A 174 -0.70 3.13 5.01
CA PHE A 174 -0.18 3.00 3.65
C PHE A 174 0.55 1.67 3.45
N VAL A 175 1.41 1.27 4.39
CA VAL A 175 2.05 -0.06 4.38
C VAL A 175 1.48 -0.87 5.53
N LYS A 176 0.97 -2.07 5.24
CA LYS A 176 0.56 -3.09 6.20
C LYS A 176 1.62 -4.19 6.24
N VAL A 177 2.07 -4.55 7.44
CA VAL A 177 3.01 -5.66 7.68
C VAL A 177 2.36 -6.64 8.66
N GLU A 178 2.30 -7.91 8.28
CA GLU A 178 1.84 -9.01 9.13
C GLU A 178 3.03 -9.89 9.46
N LEU A 179 3.38 -10.00 10.75
CA LEU A 179 4.54 -10.76 11.21
C LEU A 179 4.31 -11.27 12.63
N GLY A 180 4.62 -12.56 12.88
CA GLY A 180 4.56 -13.14 14.23
C GLY A 180 3.17 -13.13 14.88
N GLY A 181 2.10 -13.13 14.07
CA GLY A 181 0.71 -13.00 14.54
C GLY A 181 0.24 -11.56 14.76
N GLY A 182 1.14 -10.57 14.71
CA GLY A 182 0.81 -9.15 14.77
C GLY A 182 0.53 -8.55 13.40
N THR A 183 -0.28 -7.49 13.37
CA THR A 183 -0.50 -6.64 12.19
C THR A 183 -0.09 -5.22 12.51
N PHE A 184 0.76 -4.63 11.67
CA PHE A 184 1.34 -3.33 11.90
C PHE A 184 1.16 -2.43 10.68
N TYR A 185 1.05 -1.12 10.91
CA TYR A 185 0.82 -0.13 9.86
C TYR A 185 1.84 1.00 9.91
N PHE A 186 2.30 1.41 8.73
CA PHE A 186 3.00 2.68 8.53
C PHE A 186 2.04 3.71 7.97
N ARG A 187 2.08 4.94 8.53
CA ARG A 187 1.26 6.08 8.12
C ARG A 187 2.17 7.23 7.71
N PRO A 188 2.09 7.71 6.46
CA PRO A 188 2.89 8.85 6.04
C PRO A 188 2.38 10.12 6.73
N GLN A 189 3.28 11.03 7.10
CA GLN A 189 2.92 12.30 7.76
C GLN A 189 2.44 13.36 6.78
N ASN A 190 2.82 13.21 5.50
CA ASN A 190 2.37 14.02 4.39
C ASN A 190 1.60 13.16 3.38
N ASN A 191 0.91 13.80 2.44
CA ASN A 191 0.31 13.08 1.32
C ASN A 191 1.41 12.42 0.48
N VAL A 192 1.22 11.15 0.12
CA VAL A 192 2.12 10.43 -0.79
C VAL A 192 1.53 10.52 -2.19
N VAL A 193 2.15 11.31 -3.04
CA VAL A 193 1.78 11.43 -4.46
C VAL A 193 2.56 10.39 -5.25
N LEU A 194 1.89 9.31 -5.67
CA LEU A 194 2.42 8.22 -6.49
C LEU A 194 2.25 8.61 -7.97
N GLU A 195 3.34 9.02 -8.61
CA GLU A 195 3.36 9.48 -9.99
C GLU A 195 3.78 8.37 -10.96
N ALA A 196 3.23 8.41 -12.18
CA ALA A 196 3.67 7.53 -13.26
C ALA A 196 5.17 7.70 -13.53
N GLY A 197 5.89 6.57 -13.66
CA GLY A 197 7.33 6.59 -13.95
C GLY A 197 8.23 6.80 -12.75
N SER A 198 7.65 6.96 -11.55
CA SER A 198 8.40 7.23 -10.32
C SER A 198 8.58 5.97 -9.46
N ARG A 199 9.69 5.91 -8.72
CA ARG A 199 9.97 4.85 -7.75
C ARG A 199 10.08 5.41 -6.34
N TYR A 200 9.37 4.76 -5.43
CA TYR A 200 9.29 5.08 -4.02
C TYR A 200 9.85 3.90 -3.26
N LYS A 201 10.82 4.08 -2.38
CA LYS A 201 11.36 3.03 -1.53
C LYS A 201 11.16 3.40 -0.06
N TYR A 202 10.70 2.47 0.76
CA TYR A 202 10.43 2.65 2.17
C TYR A 202 11.20 1.63 2.99
N THR A 203 12.15 2.06 3.79
CA THR A 203 12.85 1.22 4.77
C THR A 203 12.11 1.26 6.10
N VAL A 204 11.38 0.19 6.39
CA VAL A 204 10.47 0.07 7.53
C VAL A 204 11.04 -0.93 8.54
N LYS A 205 11.32 -0.45 9.75
CA LYS A 205 11.72 -1.28 10.88
C LYS A 205 10.48 -1.86 11.55
N VAL A 206 10.51 -3.15 11.91
CA VAL A 206 9.40 -3.87 12.54
C VAL A 206 9.75 -4.14 14.01
N ASN A 207 9.10 -3.46 14.95
CA ASN A 207 9.28 -3.67 16.39
C ASN A 207 8.05 -4.43 16.94
N THR A 208 8.18 -5.09 18.09
CA THR A 208 7.04 -5.73 18.78
C THR A 208 5.99 -4.70 19.21
N THR A 209 6.40 -3.44 19.34
CA THR A 209 5.58 -2.28 19.65
C THR A 209 5.25 -1.46 18.38
N GLY A 210 5.01 -2.09 17.22
CA GLY A 210 4.70 -1.35 15.98
C GLY A 210 5.87 -1.20 14.98
N LEU A 211 5.59 -0.64 13.79
CA LEU A 211 6.64 -0.31 12.82
C LEU A 211 7.34 1.00 13.24
N THR A 212 8.55 1.25 12.78
CA THR A 212 9.17 2.58 12.75
C THR A 212 9.86 2.77 11.40
N LEU A 213 9.72 3.93 10.74
CA LEU A 213 10.42 4.15 9.48
C LEU A 213 11.88 4.53 9.77
N GLU A 214 12.84 3.75 9.26
CA GLU A 214 14.26 4.11 9.34
C GLU A 214 14.69 5.00 8.15
N GLY A 215 13.94 4.99 7.04
CA GLY A 215 14.19 5.89 5.91
C GLY A 215 13.19 5.75 4.75
N CYS A 216 12.74 6.88 4.21
CA CYS A 216 12.20 7.11 2.87
C CYS A 216 13.23 7.10 1.75
N THR A 217 12.97 6.66 0.51
CA THR A 217 13.64 7.17 -0.70
C THR A 217 12.70 7.43 -1.90
N ILE A 218 12.49 8.68 -2.37
CA ILE A 218 11.65 9.04 -3.55
C ILE A 218 12.48 9.53 -4.73
N GLY A 219 12.58 8.75 -5.80
CA GLY A 219 13.39 9.10 -6.97
C GLY A 219 12.76 8.82 -8.32
N SER A 220 13.43 9.30 -9.36
CA SER A 220 13.24 8.80 -10.74
C SER A 220 13.52 7.29 -10.76
N TRP A 221 12.98 6.55 -11.74
CA TRP A 221 13.14 5.09 -11.89
C TRP A 221 14.61 4.59 -11.79
N VAL A 222 15.57 5.52 -11.94
CA VAL A 222 17.02 5.27 -11.94
C VAL A 222 17.75 5.55 -10.62
N ASP A 223 17.22 6.30 -9.64
CA ASP A 223 17.73 6.36 -8.25
C ASP A 223 17.12 7.53 -7.44
N GLY A 224 16.91 7.29 -6.14
CA GLY A 224 17.19 8.22 -5.03
C GLY A 224 16.11 9.20 -4.55
N GLY A 225 15.95 9.34 -3.24
CA GLY A 225 15.35 10.53 -2.55
C GLY A 225 15.00 10.22 -1.12
N GLY A 226 13.94 10.72 -0.47
CA GLY A 226 13.45 10.15 0.81
C GLY A 226 12.56 10.97 1.71
N GLU A 227 11.47 10.35 2.18
CA GLU A 227 10.53 10.92 3.13
C GLU A 227 10.46 10.20 4.48
N SER A 228 10.13 10.95 5.52
CA SER A 228 9.96 10.42 6.88
C SER A 228 8.47 10.18 7.20
N GLY A 229 8.19 9.21 8.07
CA GLY A 229 6.87 9.01 8.65
C GLY A 229 6.97 8.23 9.95
N ALA A 230 6.11 8.52 10.92
CA ALA A 230 5.99 7.75 12.14
C ALA A 230 5.18 6.49 11.84
N ALA A 231 5.62 5.35 12.34
CA ALA A 231 4.74 4.22 12.47
C ALA A 231 4.35 4.12 13.94
N GLU A 232 3.04 4.05 14.14
CA GLU A 232 2.43 4.10 15.46
C GLU A 232 1.87 2.71 15.75
N ASP A 233 2.31 2.18 16.88
CA ASP A 233 1.62 1.09 17.56
C ASP A 233 0.22 1.57 17.89
N LEU A 234 -0.80 0.94 17.30
CA LEU A 234 -2.16 1.26 17.68
C LEU A 234 -2.48 0.76 19.09
N GLY A 235 -1.67 -0.13 19.66
CA GLY A 235 -1.83 -0.66 21.00
C GLY A 235 -2.88 -1.75 21.16
N TYR A 236 -3.39 -2.26 20.04
CA TYR A 236 -4.35 -3.36 20.01
C TYR A 236 -4.16 -4.28 18.79
N ILE A 237 -4.65 -5.51 18.91
CA ILE A 237 -4.78 -6.50 17.82
C ILE A 237 -6.27 -6.63 17.46
N TYR A 238 -6.63 -6.62 16.17
CA TYR A 238 -8.02 -6.78 15.74
C TYR A 238 -8.28 -8.18 15.13
N ASP A 239 -9.28 -8.88 15.65
CA ASP A 239 -9.82 -10.13 15.10
C ASP A 239 -11.20 -9.89 14.47
N SER A 240 -11.25 -9.95 13.14
CA SER A 240 -12.48 -9.73 12.37
C SER A 240 -13.52 -10.84 12.51
N ASN A 241 -13.14 -12.05 12.93
CA ASN A 241 -14.10 -13.15 13.08
C ASN A 241 -15.00 -12.94 14.30
N THR A 242 -14.46 -12.30 15.32
CA THR A 242 -15.13 -12.05 16.60
C THR A 242 -15.45 -10.57 16.82
N ASN A 243 -15.08 -9.71 15.86
CA ASN A 243 -15.15 -8.25 15.96
C ASN A 243 -14.44 -7.73 17.23
N THR A 244 -13.29 -8.33 17.59
CA THR A 244 -12.61 -8.08 18.87
C THR A 244 -11.30 -7.31 18.71
N TYR A 245 -11.09 -6.32 19.56
CA TYR A 245 -9.88 -5.53 19.70
C TYR A 245 -9.19 -5.93 21.02
N THR A 246 -8.10 -6.69 20.91
CA THR A 246 -7.25 -7.07 22.06
C THR A 246 -6.24 -5.98 22.34
N VAL A 247 -6.52 -5.13 23.32
CA VAL A 247 -5.73 -3.99 23.75
C VAL A 247 -4.62 -4.43 24.71
N TYR A 248 -3.40 -3.94 24.48
CA TYR A 248 -2.23 -4.30 25.28
C TYR A 248 -1.42 -3.08 25.76
N ASN A 249 -1.82 -1.86 25.43
CA ASN A 249 -1.21 -0.64 25.99
C ASN A 249 -2.21 0.54 26.04
N ALA A 250 -1.77 1.66 26.63
CA ALA A 250 -2.58 2.86 26.84
C ALA A 250 -3.11 3.49 25.54
N ASP A 251 -2.26 3.60 24.53
CA ASP A 251 -2.64 4.17 23.24
C ASP A 251 -3.67 3.25 22.55
N GLY A 252 -3.56 1.94 22.75
CA GLY A 252 -4.57 0.92 22.45
C GLY A 252 -5.94 1.24 22.98
N LEU A 253 -6.00 1.49 24.29
CA LEU A 253 -7.25 1.77 24.97
C LEU A 253 -7.87 3.09 24.51
N MET A 254 -7.05 4.12 24.29
CA MET A 254 -7.48 5.41 23.75
C MET A 254 -8.00 5.28 22.31
N ASN A 255 -7.29 4.55 21.44
CA ASN A 255 -7.67 4.37 20.05
C ASN A 255 -8.99 3.60 19.90
N VAL A 256 -9.22 2.54 20.69
CA VAL A 256 -10.53 1.85 20.64
C VAL A 256 -11.67 2.73 21.17
N ALA A 257 -11.39 3.64 22.11
CA ALA A 257 -12.38 4.64 22.55
C ALA A 257 -12.74 5.61 21.42
N GLU A 258 -11.75 6.09 20.65
CA GLU A 258 -12.01 6.92 19.47
C GLU A 258 -12.83 6.19 18.41
N LEU A 259 -12.57 4.89 18.17
CA LEU A 259 -13.38 4.10 17.23
C LEU A 259 -14.84 4.04 17.65
N VAL A 260 -15.11 3.79 18.95
CA VAL A 260 -16.48 3.77 19.49
C VAL A 260 -17.14 5.13 19.33
N ASN A 261 -16.44 6.19 19.73
CA ASN A 261 -16.94 7.57 19.63
C ASN A 261 -17.08 8.06 18.18
N GLY A 262 -16.46 7.38 17.22
CA GLY A 262 -16.63 7.56 15.78
C GLY A 262 -17.72 6.69 15.15
N GLY A 263 -18.55 6.00 15.96
CA GLY A 263 -19.71 5.23 15.50
C GLY A 263 -19.52 3.72 15.41
N LYS A 264 -18.36 3.17 15.80
CA LYS A 264 -18.17 1.70 15.91
C LYS A 264 -18.59 1.19 17.28
N THR A 265 -19.85 1.36 17.62
CA THR A 265 -20.35 1.15 18.99
C THR A 265 -20.41 -0.31 19.43
N ASP A 266 -20.39 -1.26 18.50
CA ASP A 266 -20.64 -2.70 18.72
C ASP A 266 -19.38 -3.58 18.71
N ILE A 267 -18.19 -2.98 18.70
CA ILE A 267 -16.92 -3.71 18.74
C ILE A 267 -16.70 -4.36 20.12
N ASN A 268 -16.07 -5.52 20.15
CA ASN A 268 -15.60 -6.13 21.40
C ASN A 268 -14.21 -5.62 21.73
N ILE A 269 -13.93 -5.37 23.01
CA ILE A 269 -12.65 -4.89 23.51
C ILE A 269 -12.20 -5.84 24.63
N THR A 270 -10.99 -6.39 24.53
CA THR A 270 -10.40 -7.25 25.55
C THR A 270 -9.04 -6.70 25.94
N LEU A 271 -8.71 -6.66 27.23
CA LEU A 271 -7.34 -6.33 27.65
C LEU A 271 -6.49 -7.60 27.72
N ASP A 272 -5.25 -7.53 27.24
CA ASP A 272 -4.22 -8.58 27.37
C ASP A 272 -3.06 -8.17 28.31
N LYS A 273 -3.07 -6.91 28.76
CA LYS A 273 -2.07 -6.33 29.66
C LYS A 273 -2.72 -5.33 30.60
N ASN A 274 -2.03 -5.05 31.71
CA ASN A 274 -2.35 -3.88 32.52
C ASN A 274 -2.11 -2.60 31.71
N ILE A 275 -2.97 -1.59 31.89
CA ILE A 275 -2.98 -0.35 31.12
C ILE A 275 -2.72 0.81 32.06
N ASP A 276 -1.70 1.62 31.78
CA ASP A 276 -1.38 2.81 32.57
C ASP A 276 -1.76 4.08 31.80
N LEU A 277 -2.77 4.80 32.29
CA LEU A 277 -3.25 6.07 31.75
C LEU A 277 -2.65 7.30 32.46
N THR A 278 -1.66 7.11 33.34
CA THR A 278 -1.04 8.22 34.08
C THR A 278 -0.53 9.31 33.14
N GLY A 279 -1.01 10.53 33.34
CA GLY A 279 -0.62 11.69 32.54
C GLY A 279 -1.19 11.72 31.12
N LYS A 280 -2.08 10.78 30.74
CA LYS A 280 -2.77 10.77 29.46
C LYS A 280 -4.12 11.50 29.59
N GLY A 281 -4.45 12.32 28.59
CA GLY A 281 -5.80 12.87 28.47
C GLY A 281 -6.77 11.77 28.06
N TRP A 282 -7.87 11.60 28.80
CA TRP A 282 -8.82 10.52 28.56
C TRP A 282 -10.16 11.03 28.04
N THR A 283 -10.62 10.44 26.95
CA THR A 283 -11.98 10.59 26.43
C THR A 283 -12.76 9.31 26.74
N PRO A 284 -13.90 9.38 27.45
CA PRO A 284 -14.68 8.20 27.78
C PRO A 284 -15.12 7.40 26.56
N ILE A 285 -15.26 6.08 26.73
CA ILE A 285 -15.85 5.21 25.70
C ILE A 285 -17.37 5.44 25.69
N GLY A 286 -17.89 5.89 24.56
CA GLY A 286 -19.28 6.28 24.35
C GLY A 286 -19.60 7.67 24.90
N THR A 287 -19.46 8.70 24.06
CA THR A 287 -19.55 10.11 24.49
C THR A 287 -20.90 10.78 24.27
N ASP A 288 -21.86 10.11 23.64
CA ASP A 288 -23.20 10.65 23.40
C ASP A 288 -24.23 9.52 23.17
N TYR A 289 -25.48 9.90 22.88
CA TYR A 289 -26.58 8.98 22.65
C TYR A 289 -26.35 8.05 21.44
N ASP A 290 -25.90 8.61 20.31
CA ASP A 290 -25.73 7.89 19.05
C ASP A 290 -24.48 6.99 19.09
N ASN A 291 -23.45 7.42 19.83
CA ASN A 291 -22.18 6.71 20.00
C ASN A 291 -22.11 5.93 21.32
N SER A 292 -23.25 5.67 21.97
CA SER A 292 -23.29 4.88 23.21
C SER A 292 -22.78 3.45 22.97
N TYR A 293 -21.90 2.97 23.85
CA TYR A 293 -21.21 1.69 23.63
C TYR A 293 -22.17 0.51 23.82
N THR A 294 -22.20 -0.39 22.83
CA THR A 294 -23.08 -1.55 22.75
C THR A 294 -22.33 -2.88 22.69
N GLY A 295 -21.00 -2.85 22.60
CA GLY A 295 -20.13 -4.04 22.54
C GLY A 295 -19.81 -4.65 23.92
N THR A 296 -18.90 -5.63 23.93
CA THR A 296 -18.38 -6.24 25.17
C THR A 296 -17.00 -5.70 25.49
N PHE A 297 -16.83 -5.09 26.66
CA PHE A 297 -15.53 -4.82 27.26
C PHE A 297 -15.18 -5.89 28.29
N ASP A 298 -14.13 -6.67 28.04
CA ASP A 298 -13.59 -7.67 28.96
C ASP A 298 -12.20 -7.24 29.44
N GLY A 299 -12.12 -6.80 30.70
CA GLY A 299 -10.84 -6.40 31.28
C GLY A 299 -9.85 -7.55 31.47
N GLY A 300 -10.27 -8.81 31.31
CA GLY A 300 -9.38 -9.98 31.42
C GLY A 300 -8.74 -10.17 32.80
N GLY A 301 -9.18 -9.41 33.82
CA GLY A 301 -8.51 -9.34 35.13
C GLY A 301 -7.29 -8.42 35.17
N HIS A 302 -7.01 -7.68 34.10
CA HIS A 302 -5.94 -6.67 34.04
C HIS A 302 -6.38 -5.36 34.68
N THR A 303 -5.40 -4.66 35.25
CA THR A 303 -5.62 -3.37 35.93
C THR A 303 -5.46 -2.21 34.96
N ILE A 304 -6.41 -1.26 34.98
CA ILE A 304 -6.25 0.07 34.40
C ILE A 304 -5.90 1.04 35.54
N THR A 305 -4.76 1.71 35.44
CA THR A 305 -4.26 2.64 36.46
C THR A 305 -4.25 4.07 35.95
N GLY A 306 -4.34 5.05 36.85
CA GLY A 306 -4.01 6.45 36.54
C GLY A 306 -5.05 7.19 35.68
N LEU A 307 -6.26 6.65 35.55
CA LEU A 307 -7.37 7.32 34.90
C LEU A 307 -7.68 8.64 35.61
N THR A 308 -7.61 9.75 34.89
CA THR A 308 -7.97 11.08 35.41
C THR A 308 -9.20 11.61 34.68
N VAL A 309 -10.25 11.94 35.43
CA VAL A 309 -11.47 12.57 34.90
C VAL A 309 -11.45 14.05 35.28
N THR A 310 -11.36 14.93 34.28
CA THR A 310 -11.24 16.38 34.48
C THR A 310 -12.45 17.19 34.00
N THR A 311 -13.44 16.53 33.39
CA THR A 311 -14.65 17.16 32.87
C THR A 311 -15.79 17.19 33.90
N ASN A 312 -16.69 18.16 33.76
CA ASN A 312 -17.96 18.24 34.51
C ASN A 312 -19.17 17.83 33.65
N ASP A 313 -18.93 17.18 32.52
CA ASP A 313 -19.96 16.66 31.61
C ASP A 313 -20.69 15.44 32.20
N GLU A 314 -21.89 15.14 31.71
CA GLU A 314 -22.69 13.97 32.08
C GLU A 314 -22.04 12.65 31.60
N TYR A 315 -21.25 12.70 30.52
CA TYR A 315 -20.50 11.56 29.99
C TYR A 315 -19.07 11.55 30.53
N ALA A 316 -18.88 11.00 31.73
CA ALA A 316 -17.62 11.02 32.45
C ALA A 316 -17.23 9.65 33.03
N GLY A 317 -15.94 9.31 32.98
CA GLY A 317 -15.38 8.05 33.49
C GLY A 317 -14.61 7.26 32.43
N LEU A 318 -14.35 5.98 32.68
CA LEU A 318 -13.80 5.08 31.66
C LEU A 318 -14.79 4.91 30.49
N PHE A 319 -16.08 4.85 30.82
CA PHE A 319 -17.20 4.84 29.88
C PHE A 319 -18.07 6.07 30.13
N GLY A 320 -18.49 6.75 29.07
CA GLY A 320 -19.42 7.88 29.17
C GLY A 320 -20.87 7.39 29.14
N TRP A 321 -21.19 6.49 28.20
CA TRP A 321 -22.50 5.87 28.08
C TRP A 321 -22.37 4.40 27.63
N LEU A 322 -22.83 3.49 28.48
CA LEU A 322 -23.13 2.10 28.13
C LEU A 322 -24.61 1.92 27.76
N ASN A 323 -24.92 1.53 26.53
CA ASN A 323 -26.29 1.23 26.13
C ASN A 323 -26.73 -0.13 26.70
N ARG A 324 -28.02 -0.46 26.62
CA ARG A 324 -28.60 -1.70 27.17
C ARG A 324 -27.97 -2.99 26.63
N ALA A 325 -27.40 -2.95 25.43
CA ALA A 325 -26.69 -4.08 24.83
C ALA A 325 -25.22 -4.18 25.28
N GLY A 326 -24.64 -3.10 25.79
CA GLY A 326 -23.25 -3.04 26.23
C GLY A 326 -23.00 -3.91 27.46
N THR A 327 -21.86 -4.58 27.48
CA THR A 327 -21.42 -5.42 28.60
C THR A 327 -20.03 -5.03 29.04
N VAL A 328 -19.82 -4.83 30.35
CA VAL A 328 -18.50 -4.62 30.95
C VAL A 328 -18.26 -5.68 32.00
N LYS A 329 -17.15 -6.41 31.92
CA LYS A 329 -16.78 -7.48 32.86
C LYS A 329 -15.27 -7.52 33.10
N ASN A 330 -14.88 -8.12 34.24
CA ASN A 330 -13.49 -8.39 34.61
C ASN A 330 -12.55 -7.16 34.59
N VAL A 331 -13.09 -5.97 34.84
CA VAL A 331 -12.31 -4.72 34.90
C VAL A 331 -11.81 -4.50 36.31
N VAL A 332 -10.51 -4.20 36.42
CA VAL A 332 -9.86 -3.78 37.68
C VAL A 332 -9.36 -2.35 37.48
N MET A 333 -9.66 -1.45 38.40
CA MET A 333 -9.25 -0.04 38.36
C MET A 333 -8.41 0.29 39.60
N GLU A 334 -7.38 1.12 39.42
CA GLU A 334 -6.56 1.71 40.49
C GLU A 334 -6.29 3.20 40.27
#